data_AF-A0A1I6WWH8-F1
#
_entry.id   AF-A0A1I6WWH8-F1
#
_cell.length_a   1.000
_cell.length_b   1.000
_cell.length_c   1.000
_cell.angle_alpha   90.00
_cell.angle_beta   90.00
_cell.angle_gamma   90.00
#
_symmetry.space_group_name_H-M   'P 1'
#
loop_
_entity.id
_entity.type
_entity.pdbx_description
1 polymer ?
#
loop_
_entity_poly.entity_id
_entity_poly.type
_entity_poly.pdbx_seq_one_letter_code
_entity_poly.pdbx_strand_id
1 'polypeptide(L)'
;MVYHLGDGRWWDAEAGRWRDGWGRRIRIATGADILGQARRTRVVLAAAHRDHDTSNNTDANLAAFCQRCHMIHDRPEHQRRRWRTLFRRKALGDLFGGPYA
;
A
#
# COMPACT_ATOMS: atom_id res chain seq x y z
N MET A 1 -0.41 5.70 17.73
CA MET A 1 0.88 5.23 17.16
C MET A 1 0.84 3.72 17.12
N VAL A 2 1.40 3.08 16.08
CA VAL A 2 1.44 1.62 15.95
C VAL A 2 2.88 1.16 15.76
N TYR A 3 3.27 0.10 16.45
CA TYR A 3 4.53 -0.60 16.21
C TYR A 3 4.32 -1.71 15.18
N HIS A 4 5.20 -1.80 14.19
CA HIS A 4 5.10 -2.79 13.12
C HIS A 4 6.46 -3.27 12.62
N LEU A 5 6.51 -4.45 12.02
CA LEU A 5 7.75 -5.05 11.50
C LEU A 5 8.03 -4.67 10.02
N GLY A 6 7.14 -3.90 9.39
CA GLY A 6 7.34 -3.34 8.04
C GLY A 6 6.85 -4.24 6.91
N ASP A 7 6.63 -5.52 7.19
CA ASP A 7 6.02 -6.51 6.29
C ASP A 7 4.48 -6.59 6.40
N GLY A 8 3.90 -5.80 7.31
CA GLY A 8 2.47 -5.79 7.61
C GLY A 8 2.10 -6.43 8.93
N ARG A 9 3.04 -7.02 9.65
CA ARG A 9 2.82 -7.44 11.04
C ARG A 9 2.88 -6.24 11.97
N TRP A 10 1.93 -6.15 12.91
CA TRP A 10 1.81 -5.02 13.82
C TRP A 10 1.36 -5.44 15.23
N TRP A 11 1.73 -4.63 16.22
CA TRP A 11 1.38 -4.85 17.61
C TRP A 11 0.03 -4.22 17.94
N ASP A 12 -0.92 -5.06 18.33
CA ASP A 12 -2.19 -4.65 18.94
C ASP A 12 -1.97 -4.47 20.44
N ALA A 13 -1.85 -3.21 20.86
CA ALA A 13 -1.58 -2.85 22.25
C ALA A 13 -2.77 -3.13 23.18
N GLU A 14 -4.00 -2.96 22.69
CA GLU A 14 -5.22 -3.21 23.46
C GLU A 14 -5.36 -4.70 23.75
N ALA A 15 -5.07 -5.53 22.75
CA ALA A 15 -5.22 -6.97 22.87
C ALA A 15 -3.92 -7.70 23.30
N GLY A 16 -2.84 -6.96 23.52
CA GLY A 16 -1.53 -7.47 23.96
C GLY A 16 -0.93 -8.53 23.04
N ARG A 17 -1.07 -8.39 21.71
CA ARG A 17 -0.66 -9.43 20.75
C ARG A 17 -0.23 -8.90 19.38
N TRP A 18 0.54 -9.71 18.68
CA TRP A 18 0.89 -9.46 17.28
C TRP A 18 -0.23 -9.90 16.34
N ARG A 19 -0.45 -9.10 15.29
CA ARG A 19 -1.38 -9.38 14.20
C ARG A 19 -0.69 -9.31 12.85
N ASP A 20 -1.23 -10.03 11.88
CA ASP A 20 -0.86 -9.90 10.48
C ASP A 20 -1.55 -8.69 9.81
N GLY A 21 -1.29 -8.50 8.51
CA GLY A 21 -1.87 -7.42 7.71
C GLY A 21 -3.38 -7.52 7.50
N TRP A 22 -4.01 -8.64 7.85
CA TRP A 22 -5.45 -8.89 7.83
C TRP A 22 -6.08 -8.81 9.22
N GLY A 23 -5.29 -8.50 10.24
CA GLY A 23 -5.74 -8.43 11.63
C GLY A 23 -5.84 -9.79 12.32
N ARG A 24 -5.38 -10.88 11.73
CA ARG A 24 -5.38 -12.21 12.38
C ARG A 24 -4.25 -12.29 13.39
N ARG A 25 -4.49 -12.96 14.52
CA ARG A 25 -3.47 -13.19 15.55
C ARG A 25 -2.33 -14.03 14.99
N ILE A 26 -1.10 -13.62 15.25
CA ILE A 26 0.10 -14.39 14.93
C ILE A 26 1.00 -14.54 16.16
N ARG A 27 1.89 -15.52 16.10
CA ARG A 27 3.01 -15.66 17.04
C ARG A 27 4.28 -15.21 16.33
N ILE A 28 5.12 -14.47 17.05
CA ILE A 28 6.48 -14.16 16.59
C ILE A 28 7.40 -15.26 17.12
N ALA A 29 8.37 -15.70 16.30
CA ALA A 29 9.32 -16.72 16.68
C ALA A 29 10.13 -16.30 17.91
N THR A 30 10.38 -17.25 18.81
CA THR A 30 11.26 -17.04 19.95
C THR A 30 12.65 -16.63 19.48
N GLY A 31 13.22 -15.58 20.06
CA GLY A 31 14.52 -15.04 19.66
C GLY A 31 14.51 -14.04 18.50
N ALA A 32 13.34 -13.72 17.93
CA ALA A 32 13.26 -12.62 16.96
C ALA A 32 13.64 -11.29 17.62
N ASP A 33 14.54 -10.53 16.98
CA ASP A 33 14.89 -9.17 17.40
C ASP A 33 13.77 -8.18 17.04
N ILE A 34 12.71 -8.20 17.83
CA ILE A 34 11.56 -7.30 17.67
C ILE A 34 12.00 -5.86 17.91
N LEU A 35 12.87 -5.60 18.90
CA LEU A 35 13.24 -4.25 19.28
C LEU A 35 14.09 -3.56 18.20
N GLY A 36 15.01 -4.28 17.55
CA GLY A 36 15.80 -3.75 16.45
C GLY A 36 15.03 -3.61 15.13
N GLN A 37 13.96 -4.38 14.93
CA GLN A 37 13.18 -4.37 13.67
C GLN A 37 11.92 -3.51 13.73
N ALA A 38 11.33 -3.35 14.92
CA ALA A 38 10.05 -2.66 15.06
C ALA A 38 10.19 -1.18 14.70
N ARG A 39 9.29 -0.73 13.82
CA ARG A 39 9.13 0.67 13.44
C ARG A 39 7.88 1.22 14.08
N ARG A 40 7.92 2.50 14.45
CA ARG A 40 6.79 3.22 15.01
C ARG A 40 6.20 4.17 13.97
N THR A 41 4.94 3.99 13.63
CA THR A 41 4.26 4.80 12.62
C THR A 41 2.98 5.43 13.16
N ARG A 42 2.76 6.71 12.82
CA ARG A 42 1.48 7.37 13.03
C ARG A 42 0.54 6.95 11.91
N VAL A 43 -0.51 6.22 12.25
CA VAL A 43 -1.51 5.78 11.28
C VAL A 43 -2.44 6.95 10.98
N VAL A 44 -2.64 7.22 9.70
CA VAL A 44 -3.58 8.21 9.16
C VAL A 44 -4.48 7.48 8.19
N LEU A 45 -5.77 7.77 8.27
CA LEU A 45 -6.77 7.28 7.33
C LEU A 45 -6.97 8.32 6.22
N ALA A 46 -7.00 7.85 4.98
CA ALA A 46 -7.33 8.64 3.81
C ALA A 46 -8.57 8.03 3.13
N ALA A 47 -9.46 8.89 2.63
CA ALA A 47 -10.56 8.47 1.79
C ALA A 47 -10.05 8.08 0.41
N ALA A 48 -10.61 7.01 -0.16
CA ALA A 48 -10.27 6.50 -1.48
C ALA A 48 -11.48 5.89 -2.17
N HIS A 49 -11.52 5.99 -3.50
CA HIS A 49 -12.48 5.29 -4.37
C HIS A 49 -12.04 3.84 -4.56
N ARG A 50 -12.94 2.89 -4.32
CA ARG A 50 -12.64 1.44 -4.43
C ARG A 50 -12.36 1.02 -5.86
N ASP A 51 -13.02 1.64 -6.83
CA ASP A 51 -12.86 1.35 -8.27
C ASP A 51 -11.80 2.22 -8.96
N HIS A 52 -11.09 3.08 -8.22
CA HIS A 52 -10.12 4.06 -8.73
C HIS A 52 -10.72 5.13 -9.67
N ASP A 53 -12.05 5.19 -9.83
CA ASP A 53 -12.75 6.23 -10.59
C ASP A 53 -13.18 7.36 -9.66
N THR A 54 -12.50 8.50 -9.78
CA THR A 54 -12.77 9.69 -8.96
C THR A 54 -14.11 10.37 -9.27
N SER A 55 -14.79 9.97 -10.35
CA SER A 55 -16.12 10.48 -10.69
C SER A 55 -17.25 9.71 -10.00
N ASN A 56 -17.02 8.45 -9.60
CA ASN A 56 -18.00 7.62 -8.91
C ASN A 56 -18.03 7.93 -7.41
N ASN A 57 -18.79 8.96 -7.02
CA ASN A 57 -18.91 9.42 -5.63
C ASN A 57 -20.04 8.73 -4.84
N THR A 58 -20.45 7.52 -5.23
CA THR A 58 -21.43 6.77 -4.45
C THR A 58 -20.83 6.37 -3.09
N ASP A 59 -21.64 6.42 -2.03
CA ASP A 59 -21.18 6.09 -0.66
C ASP A 59 -20.54 4.69 -0.58
N ALA A 60 -21.09 3.73 -1.32
CA ALA A 60 -20.57 2.36 -1.39
C ALA A 60 -19.18 2.28 -2.04
N ASN A 61 -18.81 3.24 -2.89
CA ASN A 61 -17.50 3.29 -3.55
C ASN A 61 -16.44 4.00 -2.70
N LEU A 62 -16.82 4.76 -1.68
CA LEU A 62 -15.85 5.41 -0.80
C LEU A 62 -15.41 4.45 0.33
N ALA A 63 -14.12 4.46 0.63
CA ALA A 63 -13.53 3.72 1.73
C ALA A 63 -12.48 4.55 2.44
N ALA A 64 -12.31 4.32 3.75
CA ALA A 64 -11.19 4.88 4.51
C ALA A 64 -10.08 3.83 4.62
N PHE A 65 -8.92 4.09 4.03
CA PHE A 65 -7.76 3.23 4.12
C PHE A 65 -6.64 3.86 4.96
N CYS A 66 -5.93 3.04 5.74
CA CYS A 66 -4.65 3.44 6.32
C CYS A 66 -3.57 3.52 5.24
N GLN A 67 -2.44 4.18 5.53
CA GLN A 67 -1.37 4.37 4.54
C GLN A 67 -0.91 3.06 3.87
N ARG A 68 -0.78 1.96 4.62
CA ARG A 68 -0.38 0.65 4.07
C ARG A 68 -1.48 0.06 3.18
N CYS A 69 -2.71 0.00 3.67
CA CYS A 69 -3.82 -0.60 2.92
C CYS A 69 -4.11 0.19 1.64
N HIS A 70 -4.00 1.53 1.70
CA HIS A 70 -4.15 2.40 0.54
C HIS A 70 -3.11 2.08 -0.54
N MET A 71 -1.83 1.98 -0.16
CA MET A 71 -0.75 1.60 -1.09
C MET A 71 -0.91 0.20 -1.70
N ILE A 72 -1.48 -0.75 -0.94
CA ILE A 72 -1.76 -2.11 -1.45
C ILE A 72 -2.94 -2.07 -2.44
N HIS A 73 -4.01 -1.35 -2.10
CA HIS A 73 -5.19 -1.17 -2.95
C HIS A 73 -4.84 -0.51 -4.29
N ASP A 74 -3.99 0.51 -4.26
CA ASP A 74 -3.61 1.28 -5.45
C ASP A 74 -2.51 0.62 -6.29
N ARG A 75 -1.85 -0.42 -5.78
CA ARG A 75 -0.73 -1.08 -6.45
C ARG A 75 -1.05 -1.53 -7.89
N PRO A 76 -2.20 -2.14 -8.21
CA PRO A 76 -2.54 -2.52 -9.59
C PRO A 76 -2.70 -1.30 -10.50
N GLU A 77 -3.41 -0.26 -10.04
CA GLU A 77 -3.65 0.95 -10.82
C GLU A 77 -2.36 1.75 -11.04
N HIS A 78 -1.48 1.84 -10.04
CA HIS A 78 -0.15 2.40 -10.18
C HIS A 78 0.69 1.67 -11.23
N GLN A 79 0.64 0.33 -11.25
CA GLN A 79 1.31 -0.47 -12.29
C GLN A 79 0.76 -0.19 -13.68
N ARG A 80 -0.57 -0.16 -13.83
CA ARG A 80 -1.25 0.18 -15.10
C ARG A 80 -0.84 1.56 -15.61
N ARG A 81 -0.87 2.58 -14.75
CA ARG A 81 -0.45 3.95 -15.09
C ARG A 81 1.02 4.01 -15.49
N ARG A 82 1.90 3.40 -14.69
CA ARG A 82 3.34 3.33 -14.98
C ARG A 82 3.61 2.66 -16.33
N TRP A 83 2.95 1.53 -16.60
CA TRP A 83 3.07 0.84 -17.88
C TRP A 83 2.65 1.74 -19.05
N ARG A 84 1.48 2.38 -18.95
CA ARG A 84 0.97 3.29 -20.01
C ARG A 84 1.93 4.43 -20.30
N THR A 85 2.51 5.05 -19.26
CA THR A 85 3.49 6.13 -19.41
C THR A 85 4.75 5.64 -20.12
N LEU A 86 5.30 4.49 -19.72
CA LEU A 86 6.49 3.92 -20.35
C LEU A 86 6.23 3.47 -21.78
N PHE A 87 5.09 2.84 -22.04
CA PHE A 87 4.68 2.42 -23.38
C PHE A 87 4.58 3.62 -24.33
N ARG A 88 3.90 4.70 -23.92
CA ARG A 88 3.76 5.91 -24.74
C ARG A 88 5.12 6.54 -25.06
N ARG A 89 6.04 6.56 -24.08
CA ARG A 89 7.40 7.09 -24.27
C ARG A 89 8.18 6.28 -25.31
N LYS A 90 8.10 4.95 -25.27
CA LYS A 90 8.75 4.06 -26.24
C LYS A 90 8.15 4.20 -27.63
N ALA A 91 6.83 4.14 -27.75
CA ALA A 91 6.14 4.24 -29.04
C ALA A 91 6.44 5.56 -29.78
N LEU A 92 6.56 6.68 -29.06
CA LEU A 92 7.00 7.95 -29.65
C LEU A 92 8.46 7.90 -30.11
N GLY A 93 9.33 7.21 -29.37
CA GLY A 93 10.71 6.94 -29.77
C GLY A 93 10.77 6.15 -31.08
N ASP A 94 10.04 5.04 -31.14
CA ASP A 94 10.02 4.11 -32.27
C ASP A 94 9.44 4.77 -33.54
N LEU A 95 8.37 5.57 -33.40
CA LEU A 95 7.66 6.16 -34.54
C LEU A 95 8.32 7.44 -35.09
N PHE A 96 8.97 8.23 -34.23
CA PHE A 96 9.47 9.57 -34.60
C PHE A 96 10.97 9.78 -34.36
N GLY A 97 11.74 8.72 -34.08
CA GLY A 97 13.17 8.85 -33.78
C GLY A 97 13.42 9.68 -32.53
N GLY A 98 12.63 9.43 -31.47
CA GLY A 98 12.72 10.17 -30.21
C GLY A 98 14.10 10.03 -29.53
N PRO A 99 14.29 10.57 -28.31
CA PRO A 99 15.62 10.77 -27.69
C PRO A 99 16.39 9.48 -27.30
N TYR A 100 15.96 8.33 -27.80
CA TYR A 100 16.59 7.02 -27.67
C TYR A 100 17.03 6.41 -29.01
N ALA A 101 16.89 7.15 -30.13
CA ALA A 101 17.56 6.82 -31.39
C ALA A 101 19.08 6.89 -31.24
#